data_AF-A0A6M8BDH9-F1
#
_entry.id   AF-A0A6M8BDH9-F1
#
_cell.length_a   1.000
_cell.length_b   1.000
_cell.length_c   1.000
_cell.angle_alpha   90.00
_cell.angle_beta   90.00
_cell.angle_gamma   90.00
#
_symmetry.space_group_name_H-M   'P 1'
#
loop_
_entity.id
_entity.type
_entity.pdbx_description
1 polymer ?
#
loop_
_entity_poly.entity_id
_entity_poly.type
_entity_poly.pdbx_seq_one_letter_code
_entity_poly.pdbx_strand_id
1 'polypeptide(L)'
;MTYQDQLSPWVVYKLLPTMQNAPVARFRYRNDAESYLKLVSRVLPQTSFLISFDGPIRPATEQPAKATPTTAAKTTKKARTTRRKTSLA
;
A
#
# COMPACT_ATOMS: atom_id res chain seq x y z
N MET A 1 -14.36 15.66 4.18
CA MET A 1 -13.01 15.37 3.68
C MET A 1 -12.55 16.55 2.86
N THR A 2 -11.71 17.40 3.43
CA THR A 2 -11.10 18.52 2.72
C THR A 2 -9.96 18.01 1.85
N TYR A 3 -9.71 18.62 0.69
CA TYR A 3 -8.62 18.20 -0.22
C TYR A 3 -7.25 18.12 0.48
N GLN A 4 -7.02 18.98 1.47
CA GLN A 4 -5.83 18.99 2.30
C GLN A 4 -5.62 17.69 3.09
N ASP A 5 -6.70 17.04 3.54
CA ASP A 5 -6.62 15.76 4.28
C ASP A 5 -6.08 14.63 3.39
N GLN A 6 -6.34 14.69 2.08
CA GLN A 6 -5.86 13.69 1.12
C GLN A 6 -4.36 13.88 0.78
N LEU A 7 -3.81 15.07 1.01
CA LEU A 7 -2.40 15.38 0.73
C LEU A 7 -1.45 14.84 1.80
N SER A 8 -1.95 14.56 3.00
CA SER A 8 -1.17 14.06 4.14
C SER A 8 -1.68 12.68 4.58
N PRO A 9 -1.33 11.62 3.83
CA PRO A 9 -1.84 10.29 4.12
C PRO A 9 -1.10 9.61 5.28
N TRP A 10 0.06 10.11 5.72
CA TRP A 10 0.78 9.53 6.86
C TRP A 10 0.28 10.14 8.15
N VAL A 11 -0.21 9.32 9.08
CA VAL A 11 -0.74 9.76 10.37
C VAL A 11 0.03 9.09 11.50
N VAL A 12 0.44 9.89 12.47
CA VAL A 12 1.05 9.40 13.72
C VAL A 12 -0.03 9.36 14.79
N TYR A 13 -0.31 8.17 15.30
CA TYR A 13 -1.27 7.91 16.36
C TYR A 13 -0.55 7.74 17.69
N LYS A 14 -1.16 8.28 18.74
CA LYS A 14 -0.85 7.99 20.12
C LYS A 14 -1.73 6.83 20.60
N LEU A 15 -1.12 5.78 21.13
CA LEU A 15 -1.84 4.68 21.76
C LEU A 15 -2.16 5.08 23.20
N LEU A 16 -3.45 5.07 23.53
CA LEU A 16 -3.91 5.21 24.90
C LEU A 16 -4.19 3.82 25.51
N PRO A 17 -4.06 3.66 26.84
CA PRO A 17 -4.29 2.37 27.52
C PRO A 17 -5.67 1.76 27.29
N THR A 18 -6.65 2.58 26.92
CA THR A 18 -8.05 2.17 26.69
C THR A 18 -8.28 1.61 25.28
N MET A 19 -7.25 1.12 24.58
CA MET A 19 -7.31 0.73 23.17
C MET A 19 -7.81 1.85 22.24
N GLN A 20 -7.57 3.10 22.62
CA GLN A 20 -7.93 4.26 21.80
C GLN A 20 -6.70 4.79 21.09
N ASN A 21 -6.86 5.15 19.82
CA ASN A 21 -5.80 5.74 19.01
C ASN A 21 -6.18 7.19 18.71
N ALA A 22 -5.45 8.13 19.30
CA ALA A 22 -5.66 9.55 19.04
C ALA A 22 -4.69 10.03 17.95
N PRO A 23 -5.15 10.64 16.84
CA PRO A 23 -4.25 11.22 15.85
C PRO A 23 -3.54 12.43 16.46
N VAL A 24 -2.21 12.41 16.45
CA VAL A 24 -1.37 13.49 16.99
C VAL A 24 -1.00 14.47 15.88
N ALA A 25 -0.59 13.94 14.72
CA ALA A 25 -0.13 14.74 13.59
C ALA A 25 -0.28 13.97 12.27
N ARG A 26 -0.48 14.72 11.18
CA ARG A 26 -0.49 14.21 9.80
C ARG A 26 0.70 14.75 9.03
N PHE A 27 1.27 13.92 8.16
CA PHE A 27 2.43 14.22 7.35
C PHE A 27 2.19 13.81 5.90
N ARG A 28 2.82 14.56 4.98
CA ARG A 28 2.83 14.22 3.56
C ARG A 28 3.82 13.11 3.23
N TYR A 29 4.98 13.11 3.90
CA TYR A 29 6.05 12.14 3.68
C TYR A 29 6.22 11.22 4.88
N ARG A 30 6.54 9.95 4.61
CA ARG A 30 6.84 8.96 5.63
C ARG A 30 8.07 9.34 6.46
N ASN A 31 9.10 9.89 5.83
CA ASN A 31 10.36 10.25 6.49
C ASN A 31 10.16 11.30 7.60
N ASP A 32 9.28 12.27 7.35
CA ASP A 32 8.95 13.31 8.34
C ASP A 32 8.19 12.70 9.52
N ALA A 33 7.24 11.80 9.24
CA ALA A 33 6.50 11.08 10.27
C ALA A 33 7.42 10.20 11.15
N GLU A 34 8.40 9.51 10.55
CA GLU A 34 9.39 8.71 11.29
C GLU A 34 10.32 9.58 12.14
N SER A 35 10.76 10.71 11.60
CA SER A 35 11.59 11.67 12.33
C SER A 35 10.84 12.25 13.54
N TYR A 36 9.57 12.62 13.34
CA TYR A 36 8.70 13.07 14.41
C TYR A 36 8.47 12.00 15.47
N LEU A 37 8.21 10.75 15.07
CA LEU A 37 8.02 9.64 16.01
C LEU A 37 9.27 9.42 16.88
N LYS A 38 10.47 9.49 16.30
CA LYS A 38 11.73 9.37 17.05
C LYS A 38 11.92 10.49 18.07
N LEU A 39 11.49 11.71 17.77
CA LEU A 39 11.55 12.83 18.71
C LEU A 39 10.52 12.64 19.83
N VAL A 40 9.28 12.34 19.47
CA VAL A 40 8.19 12.17 20.41
C VAL A 40 8.40 10.98 21.35
N SER A 41 8.93 9.86 20.85
CA SER A 41 9.24 8.69 21.69
C SER A 41 10.31 8.97 22.73
N ARG A 42 11.24 9.89 22.45
CA ARG A 42 12.26 10.35 23.42
C ARG A 42 11.66 11.25 24.50
N VAL A 43 10.72 12.11 24.13
CA VAL A 43 10.07 13.04 25.08
C VAL A 43 9.05 12.31 25.95
N LEU A 44 8.33 11.34 25.39
CA LEU A 44 7.23 10.62 26.03
C LEU A 44 7.44 9.09 25.93
N PRO A 45 8.44 8.53 26.63
CA PRO A 45 8.74 7.10 26.56
C PRO A 45 7.65 6.22 27.16
N GLN A 46 6.79 6.78 28.02
CA GLN A 46 5.66 6.09 28.63
C GLN A 46 4.47 5.88 27.69
N THR A 47 4.51 6.51 26.51
CA THR A 47 3.44 6.46 25.53
C THR A 47 3.91 5.73 24.28
N SER A 48 3.12 4.76 23.81
CA SER A 48 3.37 4.09 22.55
C SER A 48 2.81 4.91 21.38
N PHE A 49 3.57 5.00 20.30
CA PHE A 49 3.18 5.71 19.08
C PHE A 49 3.21 4.76 17.88
N LEU A 50 2.32 4.99 16.92
CA LEU A 50 2.19 4.16 15.73
C LEU A 50 1.99 5.02 14.48
N ILE A 51 2.67 4.66 13.41
CA ILE A 51 2.52 5.31 12.10
C ILE A 51 1.55 4.46 11.28
N SER A 52 0.52 5.09 10.72
CA SER A 52 -0.40 4.43 9.79
C SER A 52 -0.65 5.30 8.57
N PHE A 53 -0.95 4.63 7.47
CA PHE A 53 -1.31 5.27 6.22
C PHE A 53 -2.84 5.37 6.13
N ASP A 54 -3.36 6.59 6.26
CA ASP A 54 -4.76 6.95 6.05
C ASP A 54 -4.92 7.43 4.60
N GLY A 55 -5.07 6.47 3.69
CA GLY A 55 -5.33 6.73 2.28
C GLY A 55 -6.83 6.65 1.96
N PRO A 56 -7.31 7.35 0.91
CA PRO A 56 -8.67 7.17 0.45
C PRO A 56 -8.89 5.70 0.09
N ILE A 57 -9.80 5.07 0.82
CA ILE A 57 -10.25 3.70 0.53
C ILE A 57 -10.82 3.74 -0.88
N ARG A 58 -10.18 3.04 -1.82
CA ARG A 58 -10.78 2.80 -3.13
C ARG A 58 -12.05 1.97 -2.86
N PRO A 59 -13.27 2.47 -3.12
CA PRO A 59 -14.45 1.66 -2.96
C PRO A 59 -14.29 0.46 -3.89
N ALA A 60 -14.40 -0.75 -3.34
CA ALA A 60 -14.15 -2.00 -4.04
C ALA A 60 -15.23 -2.36 -5.08
N THR A 61 -15.92 -1.37 -5.64
CA THR A 61 -16.97 -1.59 -6.63
C THR A 61 -16.34 -1.46 -8.02
N GLU A 62 -16.53 -2.51 -8.83
CA GLU A 62 -16.03 -2.75 -10.19
C GLU A 62 -14.64 -3.42 -10.31
N GLN A 63 -14.49 -4.56 -9.63
CA GLN A 63 -13.89 -5.72 -10.28
C GLN A 63 -15.05 -6.46 -10.98
N PRO A 64 -15.12 -6.53 -12.32
CA PRO A 64 -16.20 -7.25 -12.99
C PRO A 64 -16.01 -8.73 -12.70
N ALA A 65 -17.08 -9.35 -12.20
CA ALA A 65 -17.20 -10.78 -12.09
C ALA A 65 -16.87 -11.44 -13.45
N LYS A 66 -15.74 -12.13 -13.54
CA LYS A 66 -15.60 -13.25 -14.47
C LYS A 66 -14.84 -14.40 -13.82
N ALA A 67 -15.65 -15.36 -13.39
CA ALA A 67 -15.38 -16.79 -13.26
C ALA A 67 -14.31 -17.26 -12.24
N THR A 68 -14.78 -17.68 -11.08
CA THR A 68 -14.36 -18.97 -10.48
C THR A 68 -15.22 -20.09 -11.07
N PRO A 69 -14.84 -21.40 -11.10
CA PRO A 69 -13.88 -22.10 -10.24
C PRO A 69 -12.98 -23.19 -10.89
N THR A 70 -11.99 -23.65 -10.12
CA THR A 70 -11.33 -24.97 -10.00
C THR A 70 -11.54 -26.07 -11.07
N THR A 71 -10.42 -26.59 -11.61
CA THR A 71 -10.06 -28.02 -11.87
C THR A 71 -9.50 -28.31 -13.27
N ALA A 72 -8.41 -29.10 -13.30
CA ALA A 72 -7.84 -29.88 -14.41
C ALA A 72 -7.25 -29.08 -15.59
N ALA A 73 -5.92 -29.03 -15.73
CA ALA A 73 -5.11 -30.04 -16.42
C ALA A 73 -5.16 -29.94 -17.96
N LYS A 74 -4.03 -30.33 -18.56
CA LYS A 74 -3.82 -30.66 -19.98
C LYS A 74 -3.50 -29.48 -20.91
N THR A 75 -2.21 -29.23 -21.16
CA THR A 75 -1.32 -29.89 -22.14
C THR A 75 -1.41 -29.29 -23.55
N THR A 76 -0.24 -28.78 -23.96
CA THR A 76 0.45 -29.04 -25.23
C THR A 76 -0.01 -28.42 -26.56
N LYS A 77 1.05 -28.04 -27.29
CA LYS A 77 1.31 -28.18 -28.73
C LYS A 77 0.64 -27.11 -29.60
N LYS A 78 1.44 -26.25 -30.25
CA LYS A 78 2.12 -26.40 -31.57
C LYS A 78 1.56 -25.24 -32.42
N ALA A 79 2.19 -24.69 -33.44
CA ALA A 79 3.36 -24.99 -34.25
C ALA A 79 3.73 -23.64 -34.94
N ARG A 80 5.01 -23.31 -35.10
CA ARG A 80 5.79 -23.52 -36.35
C ARG A 80 5.24 -22.63 -37.48
N THR A 81 6.00 -21.67 -38.01
CA THR A 81 6.80 -21.83 -39.27
C THR A 81 6.68 -20.47 -39.99
N THR A 82 7.60 -19.88 -40.75
CA THR A 82 9.07 -19.79 -40.87
C THR A 82 9.33 -18.58 -41.79
N ARG A 83 10.58 -18.12 -41.93
CA ARG A 83 11.36 -18.23 -43.19
C ARG A 83 12.51 -17.19 -43.26
N ARG A 84 13.72 -17.73 -43.05
CA ARG A 84 15.01 -17.53 -43.75
C ARG A 84 15.22 -16.32 -44.67
N LYS A 85 16.42 -15.74 -44.57
CA LYS A 85 17.53 -15.77 -45.58
C LYS A 85 18.80 -15.18 -44.92
N THR A 86 19.91 -15.93 -44.75
CA THR A 86 21.15 -15.96 -45.60
C THR A 86 21.75 -14.58 -45.87
N SER A 87 23.05 -14.30 -45.92
CA SER A 87 24.36 -14.92 -45.61
C SER A 87 25.43 -13.85 -45.93
N LEU A 88 26.63 -13.98 -45.36
CA LEU A 88 27.93 -13.58 -45.93
C LEU A 88 28.22 -12.09 -46.26
N ALA A 89 29.21 -11.52 -45.56
CA ALA A 89 30.36 -10.78 -46.11
C ALA A 89 31.43 -10.67 -45.03
#